data_AF-A0A3D5FPS3-F1
#
_entry.id   AF-A0A3D5FPS3-F1
#
_cell.length_a   1.000
_cell.length_b   1.000
_cell.length_c   1.000
_cell.angle_alpha   90.00
_cell.angle_beta   90.00
_cell.angle_gamma   90.00
#
_symmetry.space_group_name_H-M   'P 1'
#
loop_
_entity.id
_entity.type
_entity.pdbx_description
1 polymer ?
#
loop_
_entity_poly.entity_id
_entity_poly.type
_entity_poly.pdbx_seq_one_letter_code
_entity_poly.pdbx_strand_id
1 'polypeptide(L)'
;MLERLLWLTASVAGVGLLIVVARPLLDVAASTSTPDAEHVVLSEGLRVAVLNGAGEPQLAARMTRHARSLGLDVIREGNASSFGYIESVVVDRVGDMTQARAVAVLLGIPHTIQQIDDDAYRLEDVEVIIGHDYRRLRLLDHHEGR
;
A
#
# COMPACT_ATOMS: atom_id res chain seq x y z
N MET A 1 20.72 5.83 -60.72
CA MET A 1 20.85 4.65 -59.83
C MET A 1 21.44 4.97 -58.45
N LEU A 2 21.77 6.22 -58.12
CA LEU A 2 22.39 6.62 -56.84
C LEU A 2 21.41 7.18 -55.78
N GLU A 3 20.14 7.40 -56.12
CA GLU A 3 19.16 8.05 -55.22
C GLU A 3 18.34 7.06 -54.37
N ARG A 4 18.35 5.76 -54.72
CA ARG A 4 17.63 4.72 -53.97
C ARG A 4 18.40 4.19 -52.76
N LEU A 5 19.68 4.51 -52.64
CA LEU A 5 20.57 3.99 -51.59
C LEU A 5 20.66 4.91 -50.36
N LEU A 6 20.26 6.19 -50.49
CA LEU A 6 20.33 7.17 -49.40
C LEU A 6 19.18 7.05 -48.38
N TRP A 7 18.11 6.32 -48.70
CA TRP A 7 16.98 6.13 -47.79
C TRP A 7 17.12 4.92 -46.84
N LEU A 8 18.13 4.06 -47.02
CA LEU A 8 18.30 2.86 -46.20
C LEU A 8 19.12 3.10 -44.92
N THR A 9 19.99 4.11 -44.88
CA THR A 9 20.79 4.42 -43.67
C THR A 9 20.01 5.22 -42.62
N ALA A 10 18.96 5.94 -43.02
CA ALA A 10 18.12 6.70 -42.10
C ALA A 10 17.23 5.83 -41.18
N SER A 11 16.98 4.56 -41.55
CA SER A 11 16.14 3.66 -40.73
C SER A 11 16.88 3.01 -39.56
N VAL A 12 18.21 2.83 -39.63
CA VAL A 12 18.93 2.09 -38.58
C VAL A 12 19.21 2.97 -37.36
N ALA A 13 19.42 4.27 -37.55
CA ALA A 13 19.65 5.21 -36.44
C ALA A 13 18.38 5.50 -35.61
N GLY A 14 17.20 5.53 -36.24
CA GLY A 14 15.93 5.76 -35.54
C GLY A 14 15.48 4.59 -34.67
N VAL A 15 15.72 3.36 -35.11
CA VAL A 15 15.40 2.14 -34.34
C VAL A 15 16.32 1.99 -33.12
N GLY A 16 17.62 2.29 -33.27
CA GLY A 16 18.55 2.28 -32.14
C GLY A 16 18.21 3.32 -31.06
N LEU A 17 17.79 4.52 -31.47
CA LEU A 17 17.40 5.59 -30.55
C LEU A 17 16.08 5.27 -29.81
N LEU A 18 15.11 4.65 -30.49
CA LEU A 18 13.87 4.16 -29.87
C LEU A 18 14.15 3.12 -28.78
N ILE A 19 15.13 2.23 -28.99
CA ILE A 19 15.51 1.22 -27.99
C ILE A 19 16.20 1.88 -26.78
N VAL A 20 17.03 2.91 -26.97
CA VAL A 20 17.73 3.60 -25.87
C VAL A 20 16.78 4.46 -25.03
N VAL A 21 15.79 5.13 -25.63
CA VAL A 21 14.80 5.95 -24.91
C VAL A 21 13.75 5.07 -24.20
N ALA A 22 13.48 3.86 -24.68
CA ALA A 22 12.57 2.91 -24.04
C ALA A 22 13.22 2.10 -22.89
N ARG A 23 14.56 2.08 -22.78
CA ARG A 23 15.29 1.40 -21.68
C ARG A 23 14.85 1.84 -20.28
N PRO A 24 14.76 3.15 -19.95
CA PRO A 24 14.30 3.58 -18.64
C PRO A 24 12.82 3.24 -18.37
N LEU A 25 12.02 2.91 -19.39
CA LEU A 25 10.62 2.50 -19.23
C LEU A 25 10.47 1.00 -18.92
N LEU A 26 11.43 0.17 -19.34
CA LEU A 26 11.46 -1.28 -19.05
C LEU A 26 12.03 -1.58 -17.66
N ASP A 27 12.96 -0.77 -17.14
CA ASP A 27 13.57 -0.99 -15.83
C ASP A 27 12.60 -0.73 -14.66
N VAL A 28 11.59 0.12 -14.85
CA VAL A 28 10.54 0.37 -13.84
C VAL A 28 9.65 -0.85 -13.59
N ALA A 29 9.50 -1.75 -14.57
CA ALA A 29 8.68 -2.95 -14.41
C ALA A 29 9.39 -4.09 -13.64
N ALA A 30 10.72 -4.01 -13.47
CA ALA A 30 11.52 -5.08 -12.86
C ALA A 30 11.82 -4.84 -11.37
N SER A 31 11.41 -3.69 -10.81
CA SER A 31 11.50 -3.44 -9.36
C SER A 31 10.27 -3.99 -8.62
N THR A 32 9.83 -5.20 -8.96
CA THR A 32 9.20 -6.06 -7.96
C THR A 32 10.33 -6.72 -7.18
N SER A 33 10.93 -5.96 -6.27
CA SER A 33 11.55 -6.59 -5.11
C SER A 33 10.41 -7.34 -4.41
N THR A 34 10.27 -8.63 -4.71
CA THR A 34 9.64 -9.56 -3.78
C THR A 34 10.30 -9.26 -2.45
N PRO A 35 9.59 -8.71 -1.45
CA PRO A 35 10.18 -8.57 -0.14
C PRO A 35 10.55 -9.99 0.22
N ASP A 36 11.85 -10.22 0.38
CA ASP A 36 12.32 -11.38 1.12
C ASP A 36 11.42 -11.46 2.36
N ALA A 37 10.89 -12.64 2.64
CA ALA A 37 10.01 -12.85 3.79
C ALA A 37 10.85 -12.76 5.07
N GLU A 38 11.49 -11.61 5.27
CA GLU A 38 11.99 -11.11 6.52
C GLU A 38 10.82 -11.28 7.48
N HIS A 39 11.02 -12.12 8.49
CA HIS A 39 10.03 -12.38 9.51
C HIS A 39 9.41 -11.05 9.93
N VAL A 40 8.12 -10.87 9.66
CA VAL A 40 7.38 -9.67 10.02
C VAL A 40 7.27 -9.67 11.54
N VAL A 41 8.21 -9.00 12.21
CA VAL A 41 8.23 -8.87 13.68
C VAL A 41 7.51 -7.58 14.05
N LEU A 42 6.32 -7.74 14.63
CA LEU A 42 5.59 -6.64 15.25
C LEU A 42 6.16 -6.38 16.65
N SER A 43 6.36 -5.11 17.01
CA SER A 43 6.78 -4.73 18.35
C SER A 43 5.73 -5.10 19.40
N GLU A 44 6.17 -5.57 20.57
CA GLU A 44 5.28 -5.71 21.73
C GLU A 44 4.71 -4.33 22.09
N GLY A 45 3.38 -4.24 22.19
CA GLY A 45 2.68 -2.99 22.50
C GLY A 45 2.49 -2.05 21.31
N LEU A 46 2.65 -2.51 20.06
CA LEU A 46 2.25 -1.74 18.87
C LEU A 46 0.75 -1.46 18.89
N ARG A 47 0.37 -0.18 19.05
CA ARG A 47 -1.03 0.25 19.13
C ARG A 47 -1.54 0.65 17.76
N VAL A 48 -2.62 0.00 17.31
CA VAL A 48 -3.21 0.23 15.98
C VAL A 48 -4.57 0.92 16.09
N ALA A 49 -4.82 1.90 15.22
CA ALA A 49 -6.16 2.42 14.96
C ALA A 49 -6.68 1.89 13.63
N VAL A 50 -7.99 1.63 13.53
CA VAL A 50 -8.66 1.18 12.30
C VAL A 50 -9.78 2.15 11.93
N LEU A 51 -9.66 2.81 10.79
CA LEU A 51 -10.56 3.87 10.35
C LEU A 51 -11.29 3.53 9.05
N ASN A 52 -12.58 3.89 9.01
CA ASN A 52 -13.40 3.83 7.81
C ASN A 52 -13.17 5.06 6.93
N GLY A 53 -12.45 4.87 5.82
CA GLY A 53 -12.23 5.87 4.78
C GLY A 53 -13.15 5.71 3.56
N ALA A 54 -14.00 4.68 3.53
CA ALA A 54 -14.94 4.42 2.42
C ALA A 54 -16.38 4.87 2.71
N GLY A 55 -16.72 5.10 3.98
CA GLY A 55 -18.08 5.47 4.40
C GLY A 55 -19.07 4.30 4.45
N GLU A 56 -18.58 3.06 4.32
CA GLU A 56 -19.41 1.86 4.39
C GLU A 56 -19.79 1.53 5.85
N PRO A 57 -21.08 1.27 6.16
CA PRO A 57 -21.50 0.97 7.51
C PRO A 57 -20.73 -0.20 8.13
N GLN A 58 -20.28 -0.01 9.38
CA GLN A 58 -19.56 -1.03 10.17
C GLN A 58 -18.25 -1.53 9.54
N LEU A 59 -17.70 -0.84 8.52
CA LEU A 59 -16.48 -1.29 7.86
C LEU A 59 -15.29 -1.35 8.83
N ALA A 60 -15.07 -0.30 9.60
CA ALA A 60 -14.03 -0.27 10.63
C ALA A 60 -14.26 -1.38 11.68
N ALA A 61 -15.49 -1.57 12.16
CA ALA A 61 -15.83 -2.64 13.12
C ALA A 61 -15.50 -4.05 12.63
N ARG A 62 -15.83 -4.35 11.37
CA ARG A 62 -15.51 -5.63 10.75
C ARG A 62 -14.00 -5.78 10.60
N MET A 63 -13.31 -4.73 10.18
CA MET A 63 -11.87 -4.72 10.03
C MET A 63 -11.13 -4.85 11.37
N THR A 64 -11.59 -4.19 12.43
CA THR A 64 -11.07 -4.32 13.79
C THR A 64 -11.12 -5.77 14.26
N ARG A 65 -12.24 -6.47 14.03
CA ARG A 65 -12.37 -7.89 14.37
C ARG A 65 -11.37 -8.75 13.60
N HIS A 66 -11.21 -8.49 12.31
CA HIS A 66 -10.23 -9.19 11.50
C HIS A 66 -8.78 -8.92 11.95
N ALA A 67 -8.41 -7.65 12.13
CA ALA A 67 -7.08 -7.25 12.61
C ALA A 67 -6.73 -7.88 13.97
N ARG A 68 -7.68 -7.87 14.93
CA ARG A 68 -7.49 -8.53 16.24
C ARG A 68 -7.36 -10.05 16.12
N SER A 69 -8.06 -10.69 15.19
CA SER A 69 -7.91 -12.13 14.95
C SER A 69 -6.52 -12.51 14.44
N LEU A 70 -5.80 -11.55 13.85
CA LEU A 70 -4.40 -11.67 13.39
C LEU A 70 -3.38 -11.29 14.48
N GLY A 71 -3.83 -10.96 15.69
CA GLY A 71 -2.97 -10.62 16.83
C GLY A 71 -2.60 -9.13 16.94
N LEU A 72 -3.20 -8.25 16.14
CA LEU A 72 -2.98 -6.80 16.27
C LEU A 72 -3.72 -6.22 17.48
N ASP A 73 -3.04 -5.38 18.26
CA ASP A 73 -3.65 -4.60 19.34
C ASP A 73 -4.33 -3.35 18.78
N VAL A 74 -5.60 -3.51 18.38
CA VAL A 74 -6.42 -2.39 17.92
C VAL A 74 -7.00 -1.66 19.13
N ILE A 75 -6.49 -0.46 19.41
CA ILE A 75 -6.92 0.37 20.55
C ILE A 75 -8.03 1.36 20.19
N ARG A 76 -8.19 1.67 18.90
CA ARG A 76 -9.13 2.69 18.42
C ARG A 76 -9.77 2.28 17.11
N GLU A 77 -11.07 2.54 17.01
CA GLU A 77 -11.87 2.31 15.81
C GLU A 77 -12.70 3.57 15.52
N GLY A 78 -12.88 3.93 14.25
CA GLY A 78 -13.77 5.04 13.90
C GLY A 78 -13.84 5.34 12.42
N ASN A 79 -14.16 6.59 12.10
CA ASN A 79 -14.12 7.12 10.74
C ASN A 79 -12.80 7.86 10.50
N ALA A 80 -12.33 7.84 9.25
CA ALA A 80 -11.28 8.76 8.82
C ALA A 80 -11.82 10.19 8.72
N SER A 81 -10.95 11.16 8.43
CA SER A 81 -11.33 12.58 8.26
C SER A 81 -12.25 12.82 7.04
N SER A 82 -12.33 11.85 6.13
CA SER A 82 -13.12 11.87 4.90
C SER A 82 -13.50 10.44 4.50
N PHE A 83 -14.53 10.29 3.65
CA PHE A 83 -14.93 9.03 3.02
C PHE A 83 -14.46 8.88 1.56
N GLY A 84 -13.54 9.75 1.13
CA GLY A 84 -13.01 9.78 -0.24
C GLY A 84 -11.78 8.90 -0.48
N TYR A 85 -11.42 8.00 0.44
CA TYR A 85 -10.22 7.17 0.29
C TYR A 85 -10.48 6.08 -0.74
N ILE A 86 -9.95 6.24 -1.95
CA ILE A 86 -10.10 5.25 -3.02
C ILE A 86 -9.35 3.97 -2.69
N GLU A 87 -8.16 4.09 -2.10
CA GLU A 87 -7.30 2.97 -1.74
C GLU A 87 -7.05 2.92 -0.24
N SER A 88 -6.96 1.70 0.28
CA SER A 88 -6.63 1.45 1.67
C SER A 88 -5.15 1.73 1.93
N VAL A 89 -4.83 2.33 3.07
CA VAL A 89 -3.46 2.77 3.40
C VAL A 89 -3.16 2.56 4.89
N VAL A 90 -1.92 2.18 5.18
CA VAL A 90 -1.38 2.12 6.54
C VAL A 90 -0.47 3.32 6.78
N VAL A 91 -0.70 4.05 7.86
CA VAL A 91 -0.01 5.29 8.20
C VAL A 91 0.83 5.08 9.45
N ASP A 92 2.14 5.31 9.34
CA ASP A 92 3.04 5.42 10.48
C ASP A 92 2.90 6.81 11.12
N ARG A 93 2.57 6.85 12.41
CA ARG A 93 2.37 8.09 13.18
C ARG A 93 3.56 8.45 14.08
N VAL A 94 4.50 7.54 14.28
CA VAL A 94 5.58 7.69 15.29
C VAL A 94 6.99 7.66 14.68
N GLY A 95 7.11 7.43 13.38
CA GLY A 95 8.38 7.41 12.67
C GLY A 95 8.97 6.01 12.50
N ASP A 96 8.24 4.97 12.90
CA ASP A 96 8.62 3.56 12.69
C ASP A 96 7.86 2.95 11.51
N MET A 97 8.32 3.29 10.31
CA MET A 97 7.75 2.78 9.06
C MET A 97 7.86 1.25 8.95
N THR A 98 8.79 0.61 9.65
CA THR A 98 8.94 -0.85 9.63
C THR A 98 7.69 -1.52 10.22
N GLN A 99 7.17 -0.97 11.32
CA GLN A 99 5.92 -1.45 11.93
C GLN A 99 4.71 -1.20 11.03
N ALA A 100 4.61 -0.04 10.37
CA ALA A 100 3.53 0.21 9.43
C ALA A 100 3.56 -0.74 8.23
N ARG A 101 4.74 -1.04 7.66
CA ARG A 101 4.88 -2.05 6.61
C ARG A 101 4.52 -3.45 7.09
N ALA A 102 4.93 -3.82 8.30
CA ALA A 102 4.57 -5.08 8.92
C ALA A 102 3.05 -5.26 9.03
N VAL A 103 2.35 -4.23 9.52
CA VAL A 103 0.87 -4.20 9.57
C VAL A 103 0.27 -4.28 8.16
N ALA A 104 0.81 -3.56 7.19
CA ALA A 104 0.32 -3.57 5.81
C ALA A 104 0.44 -4.95 5.16
N VAL A 105 1.59 -5.63 5.33
CA VAL A 105 1.81 -7.00 4.85
C VAL A 105 0.84 -7.97 5.51
N LEU A 106 0.67 -7.89 6.84
CA LEU A 106 -0.24 -8.75 7.59
C LEU A 106 -1.69 -8.62 7.14
N LEU A 107 -2.12 -7.40 6.80
CA LEU A 107 -3.49 -7.10 6.37
C LEU A 107 -3.70 -7.21 4.85
N GLY A 108 -2.64 -7.40 4.05
CA GLY A 108 -2.73 -7.41 2.59
C GLY A 108 -3.02 -6.03 1.97
N ILE A 109 -2.60 -4.95 2.64
CA ILE A 109 -2.75 -3.57 2.17
C ILE A 109 -1.46 -3.15 1.43
N PRO A 110 -1.53 -2.70 0.17
CA PRO A 110 -0.33 -2.42 -0.63
C PRO A 110 0.34 -1.08 -0.31
N HIS A 111 -0.38 -0.17 0.37
CA HIS A 111 0.05 1.22 0.54
C HIS A 111 0.43 1.53 1.98
N THR A 112 1.60 2.13 2.15
CA THR A 112 2.11 2.63 3.43
C THR A 112 2.64 4.05 3.27
N ILE A 113 2.34 4.94 4.22
CA ILE A 113 2.86 6.31 4.26
C ILE A 113 3.32 6.70 5.67
N GLN A 114 4.23 7.66 5.77
CA GLN A 114 4.63 8.24 7.05
C GLN A 114 3.97 9.60 7.22
N GLN A 115 3.29 9.79 8.35
CA GLN A 115 2.71 11.08 8.72
C GLN A 115 2.80 11.25 10.24
N ILE A 116 3.94 11.77 10.67
CA ILE A 116 4.20 12.13 12.06
C ILE A 116 3.53 13.50 12.32
N ASP A 117 2.74 13.59 13.38
CA ASP A 117 2.31 14.87 13.93
C ASP A 117 2.37 14.85 15.45
N ASP A 118 2.38 16.06 16.04
CA ASP A 118 2.61 16.29 17.46
C ASP A 118 1.33 16.23 18.32
N ASP A 119 0.28 15.53 17.88
CA ASP A 119 -0.93 15.35 18.68
C ASP A 119 -0.68 14.49 19.92
N ALA A 120 -0.48 15.15 21.06
CA ALA A 120 -0.22 14.51 22.35
C ALA A 120 -1.38 13.60 22.84
N TYR A 121 -2.57 13.72 22.27
CA TYR A 121 -3.70 12.86 22.62
C TYR A 121 -3.78 11.60 21.76
N ARG A 122 -2.96 11.51 20.71
CA ARG A 122 -2.95 10.33 19.85
C ARG A 122 -2.17 9.20 20.52
N LEU A 123 -2.85 8.07 20.66
CA LEU A 123 -2.31 6.91 21.35
C LEU A 123 -1.91 5.81 20.37
N GLU A 124 -2.37 5.81 19.12
CA GLU A 124 -1.95 4.83 18.13
C GLU A 124 -0.58 5.16 17.53
N ASP A 125 0.21 4.12 17.30
CA ASP A 125 1.50 4.20 16.63
C ASP A 125 1.32 4.03 15.10
N VAL A 126 0.31 3.24 14.71
CA VAL A 126 -0.06 2.95 13.33
C VAL A 126 -1.55 3.14 13.12
N GLU A 127 -1.94 3.77 12.03
CA GLU A 127 -3.34 3.96 11.64
C GLU A 127 -3.63 3.24 10.31
N VAL A 128 -4.64 2.38 10.29
CA VAL A 128 -5.09 1.67 9.10
C VAL A 128 -6.37 2.34 8.60
N ILE A 129 -6.30 2.98 7.43
CA ILE A 129 -7.46 3.60 6.78
C ILE A 129 -7.95 2.67 5.68
N ILE A 130 -9.21 2.23 5.80
CA ILE A 130 -9.83 1.32 4.83
C ILE A 130 -10.54 2.13 3.75
N GLY A 131 -10.06 2.01 2.51
CA GLY A 131 -10.60 2.68 1.34
C GLY A 131 -11.64 1.86 0.58
N HIS A 132 -12.13 2.40 -0.53
CA HIS A 132 -13.15 1.76 -1.40
C HIS A 132 -12.68 0.44 -2.02
N ASP A 133 -11.37 0.21 -2.08
CA ASP A 133 -10.78 -1.00 -2.63
C ASP A 133 -10.77 -2.21 -1.67
N TYR A 134 -11.34 -2.10 -0.46
CA TYR A 134 -11.35 -3.20 0.52
C TYR A 134 -11.92 -4.52 -0.02
N ARG A 135 -12.92 -4.47 -0.91
CA ARG A 135 -13.49 -5.67 -1.57
C ARG A 135 -12.52 -6.26 -2.60
N ARG A 136 -11.82 -5.40 -3.35
CA ARG A 136 -10.78 -5.81 -4.32
C ARG A 136 -9.61 -6.49 -3.61
N LEU A 137 -9.23 -5.94 -2.45
CA LEU A 137 -8.18 -6.46 -1.58
C LEU A 137 -8.64 -7.65 -0.71
N ARG A 138 -9.93 -7.99 -0.72
CA ARG A 138 -10.51 -9.10 0.07
C ARG A 138 -10.23 -9.02 1.58
N LEU A 139 -10.17 -7.80 2.12
CA LEU A 139 -9.75 -7.55 3.51
C LEU A 139 -10.66 -8.19 4.57
N LEU A 140 -11.87 -8.64 4.19
CA LEU A 140 -12.88 -9.16 5.13
C LEU A 140 -13.39 -10.56 4.78
N ASP A 141 -12.83 -11.21 3.76
CA ASP A 141 -13.37 -12.46 3.21
C ASP A 141 -13.12 -13.68 4.13
N HIS A 142 -12.17 -13.59 5.06
CA HIS A 142 -11.71 -14.75 5.86
C HIS A 142 -12.55 -15.05 7.12
N HIS A 143 -13.62 -14.30 7.41
CA HIS A 143 -14.44 -14.49 8.62
C HIS A 143 -15.96 -14.51 8.41
N GLU A 144 -16.46 -14.79 7.21
CA GLU A 144 -17.90 -15.07 7.00
C GLU A 144 -18.27 -16.56 7.27
N GLY A 145 -17.58 -17.18 8.22
CA GLY A 145 -17.77 -18.58 8.60
C GLY A 145 -18.12 -18.75 10.07
N ARG A 146 -19.44 -18.81 10.34
CA ARG A 146 -20.13 -19.23 11.58
C ARG A 146 -20.08 -18.31 12.80
#